data_AF-A0A8J5ZYA2-F1
#
_entry.id   AF-A0A8J5ZYA2-F1
#
_cell.length_a   1.000
_cell.length_b   1.000
_cell.length_c   1.000
_cell.angle_alpha   90.00
_cell.angle_beta   90.00
_cell.angle_gamma   90.00
#
_symmetry.space_group_name_H-M   'P 1'
#
loop_
_entity.id
_entity.type
_entity.pdbx_description
1 polymer ?
#
loop_
_entity_poly.entity_id
_entity_poly.type
_entity_poly.pdbx_seq_one_letter_code
_entity_poly.pdbx_strand_id
1 'polypeptide(L)'
;VWLCGGSMEVLPCSRVAHIERKKKPYNSNIGFYTKRNALRVAEVWMDDYKSHVYIAWNLPLENPGIDIGDVSERRALRKSLKCKNFQWYLDHVYPEMRRYNNTIAYGELRNNKAKDVCLDQGPLENHTAILYPCHGWGPQVGAISNQEVNNLANLQGIL
;
A
#
# COMPACT_ATOMS: atom_id res chain seq x y z
N VAL A 1 -4.74 -18.20 -3.04
CA VAL A 1 -5.77 -19.13 -2.54
C VAL A 1 -7.15 -18.72 -3.05
N TRP A 2 -7.73 -17.65 -2.52
CA TRP A 2 -9.05 -17.13 -2.92
C TRP A 2 -9.29 -17.02 -4.42
N LEU A 3 -8.39 -16.34 -5.14
CA LEU A 3 -8.54 -16.14 -6.58
C LEU A 3 -8.63 -17.45 -7.38
N CYS A 4 -8.12 -18.57 -6.86
CA CYS A 4 -8.02 -19.82 -7.59
C CYS A 4 -8.95 -20.90 -7.02
N GLY A 5 -10.01 -20.51 -6.30
CA GLY A 5 -11.09 -21.42 -5.85
C GLY A 5 -10.94 -22.00 -4.46
N GLY A 6 -9.91 -21.61 -3.69
CA GLY A 6 -9.80 -21.97 -2.27
C GLY A 6 -10.36 -20.91 -1.32
N SER A 7 -10.34 -21.20 -0.02
CA SER A 7 -10.72 -20.28 1.06
C SER A 7 -9.62 -20.16 2.12
N MET A 8 -9.76 -19.18 3.02
CA MET A 8 -8.90 -19.00 4.19
C MET A 8 -9.77 -18.79 5.42
N GLU A 9 -9.49 -19.54 6.49
CA GLU A 9 -10.29 -19.57 7.71
C GLU A 9 -9.40 -19.44 8.94
N VAL A 10 -9.88 -18.73 9.95
CA VAL A 10 -9.26 -18.66 11.27
C VAL A 10 -10.07 -19.53 12.21
N LEU A 11 -9.48 -20.60 12.74
CA LEU A 11 -10.17 -21.53 13.64
C LEU A 11 -9.94 -21.13 15.12
N PRO A 12 -10.95 -20.61 15.84
CA PRO A 12 -10.76 -20.12 17.21
C PRO A 12 -10.38 -21.22 18.23
N CYS A 13 -10.68 -22.48 17.90
CA CYS A 13 -10.36 -23.64 18.72
C CYS A 13 -8.91 -24.12 18.57
N SER A 14 -8.22 -23.74 17.49
CA SER A 14 -6.80 -24.06 17.28
C SER A 14 -5.95 -22.88 17.72
N ARG A 15 -5.09 -23.08 18.73
CA ARG A 15 -4.32 -21.99 19.35
C ARG A 15 -2.83 -22.25 19.28
N VAL A 16 -2.11 -21.30 18.70
CA VAL A 16 -0.65 -21.27 18.67
C VAL A 16 -0.20 -19.89 19.12
N ALA A 17 0.67 -19.83 20.13
CA ALA A 17 1.25 -18.57 20.59
C ALA A 17 2.41 -18.15 19.66
N HIS A 18 2.41 -16.89 19.23
CA HIS A 18 3.49 -16.27 18.47
C HIS A 18 4.16 -15.16 19.30
N ILE A 19 5.49 -15.19 19.39
CA ILE A 19 6.26 -14.11 20.02
C ILE A 19 6.71 -13.14 18.92
N GLU A 20 6.00 -12.02 18.80
CA GLU A 20 6.34 -10.96 17.86
C GLU A 20 7.68 -10.31 18.24
N ARG A 21 8.56 -10.16 17.24
CA ARG A 21 9.89 -9.57 17.45
C ARG A 21 9.92 -8.15 16.90
N LYS A 22 10.33 -7.19 17.74
CA LYS A 22 10.56 -5.78 17.32
C LYS A 22 11.64 -5.63 16.24
N LYS A 23 12.69 -6.48 16.28
CA LYS A 23 13.77 -6.49 15.29
C LYS A 23 14.00 -7.92 14.81
N LYS A 24 14.18 -8.12 13.49
CA LYS A 24 14.54 -9.42 12.94
C LYS A 24 16.08 -9.49 12.78
N PRO A 25 16.79 -10.36 13.52
CA PRO A 25 18.25 -10.32 13.61
C PRO A 25 18.99 -10.93 12.41
N TYR A 26 18.30 -11.65 11.54
CA TYR A 26 18.90 -12.46 10.46
C TYR A 26 18.97 -11.75 9.10
N ASN A 27 18.49 -10.52 8.99
CA ASN A 27 18.52 -9.79 7.72
C ASN A 27 18.70 -8.29 7.99
N SER A 28 19.78 -7.72 7.48
CA SER A 28 20.11 -6.30 7.62
C SER A 28 19.32 -5.41 6.65
N ASN A 29 18.78 -5.96 5.56
CA ASN A 29 18.06 -5.22 4.52
C ASN A 29 16.63 -5.74 4.30
N ILE A 30 15.89 -5.93 5.38
CA ILE A 30 14.49 -6.39 5.34
C ILE A 30 13.63 -5.48 4.47
N GLY A 31 13.87 -4.16 4.51
CA GLY A 31 13.11 -3.19 3.74
C GLY A 31 13.13 -3.47 2.24
N PHE A 32 14.31 -3.71 1.66
CA PHE A 32 14.43 -4.03 0.24
C PHE A 32 13.69 -5.34 -0.12
N TYR A 33 13.94 -6.42 0.62
CA TYR A 33 13.33 -7.72 0.31
C TYR A 33 11.81 -7.71 0.49
N THR A 34 11.30 -7.02 1.51
CA THR A 34 9.86 -6.85 1.72
C THR A 34 9.23 -6.10 0.56
N LYS A 35 9.80 -4.96 0.14
CA LYS A 35 9.31 -4.21 -1.02
C LYS A 35 9.34 -5.05 -2.30
N ARG A 36 10.48 -5.70 -2.59
CA ARG A 36 10.64 -6.56 -3.77
C ARG A 36 9.60 -7.69 -3.80
N ASN A 37 9.41 -8.39 -2.69
CA ASN A 37 8.47 -9.49 -2.61
C ASN A 37 7.01 -9.03 -2.73
N ALA A 38 6.66 -7.89 -2.12
CA ALA A 38 5.34 -7.29 -2.25
C ALA A 38 5.04 -6.91 -3.71
N LEU A 39 6.00 -6.29 -4.41
CA LEU A 39 5.85 -5.93 -5.82
C LEU A 39 5.72 -7.16 -6.73
N ARG A 40 6.47 -8.25 -6.46
CA ARG A 40 6.31 -9.53 -7.18
C ARG A 40 4.89 -10.09 -7.04
N VAL A 41 4.29 -9.99 -5.85
CA VAL A 41 2.90 -10.41 -5.62
C VAL A 41 1.93 -9.48 -6.36
N ALA A 42 2.13 -8.17 -6.26
CA ALA A 42 1.28 -7.18 -6.90
C ALA A 42 1.22 -7.38 -8.42
N GLU A 43 2.38 -7.53 -9.06
CA GLU A 43 2.49 -7.74 -10.50
C GLU A 43 1.81 -9.02 -11.01
N VAL A 44 1.75 -10.07 -10.19
CA VAL A 44 1.15 -11.34 -10.58
C VAL A 44 -0.33 -11.42 -10.26
N TRP A 45 -0.77 -10.86 -9.13
CA TRP A 45 -2.09 -11.18 -8.56
C TRP A 45 -3.04 -10.00 -8.40
N MET A 46 -2.54 -8.75 -8.43
CA MET A 46 -3.35 -7.57 -8.09
C MET A 46 -3.89 -6.80 -9.30
N ASP A 47 -3.60 -7.24 -10.53
CA ASP A 47 -4.08 -6.57 -11.75
C ASP A 47 -3.79 -5.05 -11.70
N ASP A 48 -4.76 -4.19 -12.02
CA ASP A 48 -4.59 -2.73 -11.99
C ASP A 48 -4.45 -2.16 -10.56
N TYR A 49 -4.91 -2.91 -9.56
CA TYR A 49 -4.76 -2.57 -8.13
C TYR A 49 -3.33 -2.73 -7.62
N LYS A 50 -2.41 -3.22 -8.47
CA LYS A 50 -0.99 -3.19 -8.13
C LYS A 50 -0.52 -1.76 -7.79
N SER A 51 -1.08 -0.75 -8.45
CA SER A 51 -0.82 0.69 -8.22
C SER A 51 -0.89 1.08 -6.72
N HIS A 52 -1.84 0.51 -5.98
CA HIS A 52 -1.98 0.73 -4.53
C HIS A 52 -0.73 0.31 -3.74
N VAL A 53 -0.03 -0.72 -4.18
CA VAL A 53 1.22 -1.17 -3.54
C VAL A 53 2.34 -0.18 -3.82
N TYR A 54 2.46 0.35 -5.05
CA TYR A 54 3.46 1.38 -5.37
C TYR A 54 3.23 2.63 -4.54
N ILE A 55 1.99 3.09 -4.45
CA ILE A 55 1.58 4.25 -3.66
C ILE A 55 1.91 4.04 -2.17
N ALA A 56 1.54 2.88 -1.60
CA ALA A 56 1.78 2.57 -0.19
C ALA A 56 3.27 2.57 0.18
N TRP A 57 4.15 2.27 -0.77
CA TRP A 57 5.60 2.29 -0.57
C TRP A 57 6.28 3.58 -1.06
N ASN A 58 5.50 4.58 -1.46
CA ASN A 58 5.96 5.83 -2.07
C ASN A 58 6.92 5.59 -3.25
N LEU A 59 6.57 4.64 -4.12
CA LEU A 59 7.35 4.29 -5.30
C LEU A 59 6.72 4.93 -6.55
N PRO A 60 7.54 5.41 -7.51
CA PRO A 60 7.04 5.78 -8.83
C PRO A 60 6.21 4.66 -9.45
N LEU A 61 5.08 5.02 -10.06
CA LEU A 61 4.20 4.07 -10.78
C LEU A 61 4.92 3.49 -12.00
N GLU A 62 5.73 4.32 -12.66
CA GLU A 62 6.60 3.94 -13.76
C GLU A 62 8.04 3.87 -13.25
N ASN A 63 8.74 2.79 -13.57
CA ASN A 63 10.15 2.58 -13.20
C ASN A 63 10.41 2.75 -11.69
N PRO A 64 9.85 1.87 -10.83
CA PRO A 64 9.97 1.96 -9.37
C PRO A 64 11.39 1.81 -8.81
N GLY A 65 12.40 1.59 -9.67
CA GLY A 65 13.80 1.42 -9.27
C GLY A 65 14.10 0.12 -8.52
N ILE A 66 13.14 -0.81 -8.45
CA ILE A 66 13.30 -2.10 -7.78
C ILE A 66 13.18 -3.21 -8.81
N ASP A 67 14.26 -3.96 -9.01
CA ASP A 67 14.25 -5.17 -9.82
C ASP A 67 13.48 -6.29 -9.09
N ILE A 68 12.29 -6.57 -9.58
CA ILE A 68 11.45 -7.65 -9.07
C ILE A 68 11.88 -9.02 -9.59
N GLY A 69 12.74 -9.10 -10.60
CA GLY A 69 13.11 -10.31 -11.33
C GLY A 69 11.96 -10.92 -12.13
N ASP A 70 12.21 -12.04 -12.80
CA ASP A 70 11.20 -12.70 -13.62
C ASP A 70 10.04 -13.28 -12.77
N VAL A 71 8.82 -13.09 -13.27
CA VAL A 71 7.55 -13.59 -12.72
C VAL A 71 6.72 -14.34 -13.75
N SER A 72 7.28 -14.64 -14.93
CA SER A 72 6.62 -15.31 -16.06
C SER A 72 5.95 -16.62 -15.64
N GLU A 73 6.66 -17.50 -14.93
CA GLU A 73 6.15 -18.77 -14.41
C GLU A 73 4.93 -18.59 -13.51
N ARG A 74 4.92 -17.54 -12.68
CA ARG A 74 3.81 -17.26 -11.76
C ARG A 74 2.59 -16.73 -12.50
N ARG A 75 2.80 -15.92 -13.54
CA ARG A 75 1.71 -15.50 -14.45
C ARG A 75 1.14 -16.70 -15.21
N ALA A 76 2.00 -17.60 -15.70
CA ALA A 76 1.60 -18.83 -16.38
C ALA A 76 0.77 -19.75 -15.46
N LEU A 77 1.20 -19.91 -14.20
CA LEU A 77 0.47 -20.67 -13.19
C LEU A 77 -0.92 -20.06 -12.91
N ARG A 78 -1.00 -18.74 -12.74
CA ARG A 78 -2.29 -18.05 -12.55
C ARG A 78 -3.25 -18.31 -13.72
N LYS A 79 -2.73 -18.30 -14.95
CA LYS A 79 -3.49 -18.61 -16.16
C LYS A 79 -3.92 -20.08 -16.22
N SER A 80 -3.02 -21.02 -15.93
CA SER A 80 -3.32 -22.45 -15.99
C SER A 80 -4.39 -22.88 -14.98
N LEU A 81 -4.36 -22.28 -13.79
CA LEU A 81 -5.36 -22.51 -12.73
C LEU A 81 -6.69 -21.77 -12.98
N LYS A 82 -6.80 -20.97 -14.05
CA LYS A 82 -8.00 -20.19 -14.39
C LYS A 82 -8.48 -19.32 -13.22
N CYS A 83 -7.53 -18.70 -12.51
CA CYS A 83 -7.84 -17.87 -11.35
C CYS A 83 -8.65 -16.63 -11.77
N LYS A 84 -9.51 -16.16 -10.86
CA LYS A 84 -10.26 -14.92 -10.97
C LYS A 84 -9.33 -13.70 -10.98
N ASN A 85 -9.86 -12.56 -11.42
CA ASN A 85 -9.19 -11.27 -11.33
C ASN A 85 -9.26 -10.70 -9.91
N PHE A 86 -8.41 -9.72 -9.60
CA PHE A 86 -8.35 -9.11 -8.28
C PHE A 86 -9.60 -8.29 -7.95
N GLN A 87 -10.26 -7.73 -8.98
CA GLN A 87 -11.57 -7.10 -8.84
C GLN A 87 -12.57 -8.04 -8.17
N TRP A 88 -12.68 -9.28 -8.64
CA TRP A 88 -13.56 -10.29 -8.04
C TRP A 88 -13.25 -10.52 -6.55
N TYR A 89 -11.97 -10.54 -6.16
CA TYR A 89 -11.57 -10.67 -4.76
C TYR A 89 -12.06 -9.49 -3.92
N LEU A 90 -11.89 -8.26 -4.41
CA LEU A 90 -12.38 -7.08 -3.70
C LEU A 90 -13.91 -7.03 -3.65
N ASP A 91 -14.62 -7.59 -4.63
CA ASP A 91 -16.09 -7.58 -4.63
C ASP A 91 -16.71 -8.68 -3.77
N HIS A 92 -16.04 -9.84 -3.63
CA HIS A 92 -16.66 -11.04 -3.03
C HIS A 92 -15.94 -11.57 -1.78
N VAL A 93 -14.67 -11.22 -1.57
CA VAL A 93 -13.87 -11.72 -0.45
C VAL A 93 -13.53 -10.62 0.55
N TYR A 94 -13.22 -9.41 0.06
CA TYR A 94 -12.91 -8.27 0.94
C TYR A 94 -13.59 -6.96 0.49
N PRO A 95 -14.94 -6.89 0.50
CA PRO A 95 -15.70 -5.73 0.04
C PRO A 95 -15.53 -4.47 0.91
N GLU A 96 -15.14 -4.62 2.18
CA GLU A 96 -14.92 -3.50 3.09
C GLU A 96 -13.59 -2.77 2.82
N MET A 97 -12.72 -3.33 1.97
CA MET A 97 -11.45 -2.69 1.63
C MET A 97 -11.70 -1.38 0.88
N ARG A 98 -11.21 -0.27 1.46
CA ARG A 98 -11.27 1.04 0.82
C ARG A 98 -10.50 1.02 -0.50
N ARG A 99 -11.17 1.42 -1.58
CA ARG A 99 -10.59 1.53 -2.92
C ARG A 99 -10.19 2.96 -3.19
N TYR A 100 -8.89 3.20 -3.37
CA TYR A 100 -8.40 4.50 -3.82
C TYR A 100 -8.48 4.52 -5.35
N ASN A 101 -9.56 5.09 -5.87
CA ASN A 101 -9.73 5.32 -7.30
C ASN A 101 -9.41 6.79 -7.60
N ASN A 102 -8.91 7.08 -8.81
CA ASN A 102 -8.65 8.45 -9.28
C ASN A 102 -7.68 9.23 -8.35
N THR A 103 -6.62 8.57 -7.91
CA THR A 103 -5.50 9.24 -7.22
C THR A 103 -4.85 10.25 -8.18
N ILE A 104 -4.87 11.53 -7.80
CA ILE A 104 -4.26 12.63 -8.57
C ILE A 104 -2.79 12.74 -8.22
N ALA A 105 -2.48 12.64 -6.92
CA ALA A 105 -1.16 12.78 -6.38
C ALA A 105 -0.99 11.86 -5.17
N TYR A 106 0.23 11.41 -4.93
CA TYR A 106 0.61 10.69 -3.74
C TYR A 106 2.07 11.00 -3.40
N GLY A 107 2.47 10.70 -2.17
CA GLY A 107 3.79 10.97 -1.65
C GLY A 107 3.76 11.93 -0.49
N GLU A 108 4.82 12.72 -0.35
CA GLU A 108 4.99 13.66 0.76
C GLU A 108 4.40 15.03 0.43
N LEU A 109 3.77 15.67 1.42
CA LEU A 109 3.38 17.07 1.33
C LEU A 109 4.53 17.95 1.84
N ARG A 110 5.23 18.62 0.92
CA ARG A 110 6.41 19.44 1.20
C ARG A 110 6.06 20.92 1.31
N ASN A 111 6.61 21.59 2.32
CA ASN A 111 6.46 23.04 2.45
C ASN A 111 7.43 23.75 1.48
N ASN A 112 6.92 24.63 0.62
CA ASN A 112 7.78 25.35 -0.33
C ASN A 112 8.60 26.49 0.30
N LYS A 113 8.24 26.94 1.51
CA LYS A 113 8.95 28.02 2.24
C LYS A 113 10.01 27.50 3.21
N ALA A 114 9.99 26.21 3.53
CA ALA A 114 10.93 25.59 4.44
C ALA A 114 11.55 24.35 3.77
N LYS A 115 12.87 24.37 3.58
CA LYS A 115 13.59 23.26 2.93
C LYS A 115 13.52 22.00 3.81
N ASP A 116 13.42 20.86 3.15
CA ASP A 116 13.54 19.52 3.74
C ASP A 116 12.55 19.19 4.88
N VAL A 117 11.43 19.92 4.97
CA VAL A 117 10.35 19.62 5.92
C VAL A 117 9.06 19.21 5.21
N CYS A 118 8.44 18.18 5.76
CA CYS A 118 7.22 17.54 5.28
C CYS A 118 6.14 17.60 6.36
N LEU A 119 4.88 17.63 5.92
CA LEU A 119 3.74 17.40 6.81
C LEU A 119 3.83 15.97 7.37
N ASP A 120 3.74 15.85 8.68
CA ASP A 120 3.79 14.59 9.41
C ASP A 120 2.62 14.52 10.38
N GLN A 121 2.08 13.32 10.61
CA GLN A 121 1.04 13.11 11.62
C GLN A 121 1.55 13.48 13.03
N GLY A 122 2.86 13.36 13.28
CA GLY A 122 3.45 13.60 14.59
C GLY A 122 3.04 12.56 15.64
N PRO A 123 3.25 12.87 16.92
CA PRO A 123 2.80 12.03 18.03
C PRO A 123 1.29 11.77 17.97
N LEU A 124 0.86 10.58 18.40
CA LEU A 124 -0.57 10.24 18.47
C LEU A 124 -1.33 11.11 19.48
N GLU A 125 -0.62 11.70 20.45
CA GLU A 125 -1.17 12.57 21.48
C GLU A 125 -1.59 13.91 20.86
N ASN A 126 -2.86 14.30 21.03
CA ASN A 126 -3.49 15.53 20.52
C ASN A 126 -3.80 15.59 19.02
N HIS A 127 -3.51 14.55 18.23
CA HIS A 127 -3.82 14.47 16.79
C HIS A 127 -3.42 15.71 15.97
N THR A 128 -2.39 16.43 16.41
CA THR A 128 -1.96 17.68 15.79
C THR A 128 -0.83 17.38 14.82
N ALA A 129 -1.08 17.59 13.52
CA ALA A 129 -0.05 17.42 12.51
C ALA A 129 1.10 18.41 12.73
N ILE A 130 2.33 17.98 12.43
CA ILE A 130 3.55 18.74 12.62
C ILE A 130 4.31 18.90 11.31
N LEU A 131 5.31 19.78 11.31
CA LEU A 131 6.35 19.78 10.28
C LEU A 131 7.55 18.99 10.82
N TYR A 132 8.03 18.03 10.04
CA TYR A 132 9.14 17.16 10.42
C TYR A 132 10.10 16.96 9.24
N PRO A 133 11.39 16.63 9.47
CA PRO A 133 12.28 16.28 8.38
C PRO A 133 11.68 15.20 7.46
N CYS A 134 11.71 15.47 6.15
CA CYS A 134 11.18 14.54 5.16
C CYS A 134 11.93 13.21 5.20
N HIS A 135 11.21 12.10 5.36
CA HIS A 135 11.82 10.78 5.45
C HIS A 135 11.26 9.75 4.47
N GLY A 136 10.15 10.02 3.78
CA GLY A 136 9.66 9.18 2.68
C GLY A 136 8.91 7.93 3.11
N TRP A 137 8.44 7.87 4.37
CA TRP A 137 7.73 6.74 4.95
C TRP A 137 6.43 7.22 5.59
N GLY A 138 5.47 6.31 5.80
CA GLY A 138 4.33 6.61 6.67
C GLY A 138 4.82 7.05 8.07
N PRO A 139 4.23 8.09 8.68
CA PRO A 139 2.95 8.73 8.32
C PRO A 139 3.02 9.94 7.37
N GLN A 140 4.18 10.27 6.77
CA GLN A 140 4.33 11.42 5.86
C GLN A 140 3.82 11.17 4.43
N VAL A 141 3.59 9.90 4.07
CA VAL A 141 3.17 9.49 2.74
C VAL A 141 1.65 9.37 2.72
N GLY A 142 1.00 10.20 1.90
CA GLY A 142 -0.44 10.18 1.68
C GLY A 142 -0.78 10.06 0.19
N ALA A 143 -2.07 9.91 -0.10
CA ALA A 143 -2.62 9.99 -1.44
C ALA A 143 -3.82 10.93 -1.45
N ILE A 144 -3.96 11.72 -2.52
CA ILE A 144 -5.06 12.66 -2.74
C ILE A 144 -5.83 12.20 -3.96
N SER A 145 -7.14 12.04 -3.80
CA SER A 145 -8.08 11.70 -4.86
C SER A 145 -8.94 12.89 -5.29
N ASN A 146 -9.53 12.83 -6.49
CA ASN A 146 -10.52 13.82 -6.97
C ASN A 146 -11.66 14.07 -5.97
N GLN A 147 -12.10 13.03 -5.26
CA GLN A 147 -13.17 13.17 -4.28
C GLN A 147 -12.73 14.01 -3.06
N GLU A 148 -11.50 13.84 -2.60
CA GLU A 148 -10.95 14.64 -1.49
C GLU A 148 -10.70 16.09 -1.90
N VAL A 149 -10.23 16.34 -3.13
CA VAL A 149 -10.10 17.70 -3.67
C VAL A 149 -11.46 18.40 -3.76
N ASN A 150 -12.49 17.72 -4.26
CA ASN A 150 -13.84 18.29 -4.35
C ASN A 150 -14.43 18.60 -2.96
N ASN A 151 -14.17 17.75 -1.97
CA ASN A 151 -14.60 18.01 -0.59
C ASN A 151 -13.90 19.22 0.03
N LEU A 152 -12.60 19.42 -0.27
CA LEU A 152 -11.85 20.60 0.17
C LEU A 152 -12.31 21.88 -0.54
N ALA A 153 -12.61 21.80 -1.84
CA ALA A 153 -13.16 22.93 -2.60
C ALA A 153 -14.53 23.37 -2.06
N ASN A 154 -15.38 22.40 -1.66
CA ASN A 154 -16.66 22.69 -1.03
C ASN A 154 -16.53 23.32 0.36
N LEU A 155 -15.47 22.99 1.12
CA LEU A 155 -15.17 23.66 2.39
C LEU A 155 -14.68 25.10 2.20
N GLN A 156 -13.98 25.40 1.11
CA GLN A 156 -13.59 26.76 0.75
C GLN A 156 -14.75 27.62 0.21
N GLY A 157 -15.89 27.01 -0.15
CA GLY A 157 -17.13 27.72 -0.52
C GLY A 157 -18.10 27.98 0.64
N ILE A 158 -17.72 27.65 1.88
CA ILE A 158 -18.50 27.87 3.11
C ILE A 158 -17.86 28.97 4.00
N LEU A 159 -16.76 29.58 3.54
CA LEU A 159 -16.17 30.82 4.09
C LEU A 159 -16.29 31.95 3.06
#